data_AF-A0A2E7NF31-F1
#
_entry.id   AF-A0A2E7NF31-F1
#
_cell.length_a   1.000
_cell.length_b   1.000
_cell.length_c   1.000
_cell.angle_alpha   90.00
_cell.angle_beta   90.00
_cell.angle_gamma   90.00
#
_symmetry.space_group_name_H-M   'P 1'
#
loop_
_entity.id
_entity.type
_entity.pdbx_description
1 polymer ?
#
loop_
_entity_poly.entity_id
_entity_poly.type
_entity_poly.pdbx_seq_one_letter_code
_entity_poly.pdbx_strand_id
1 'polypeptide(L)'
;MAPVIVTVATMFFGLWVTGGRALEGIVRPDGMPYGLLEIIMKGSGSLSVLWAVSAGVATAIILARVQGIFTFTQTAELVVVGFRELIGVATILALALAIGQVCRALGTGPWVADMVSPWLNGVSAAPLIFVTSGFIAFATGTSWGTWAIMFPIGIALAGQLEASIPLTVGAILGGGIFGDHCSPISDTTVISSMSAGVDHIEHVVTQVPYALVGGAVATALYFAAGLLL
;
A
#
# COMPACT_ATOMS: atom_id res chain seq x y z
N MET A 1 22.54 4.38 -2.35
CA MET A 1 21.38 4.48 -3.28
C MET A 1 21.36 3.41 -4.38
N ALA A 2 22.51 2.85 -4.81
CA ALA A 2 22.54 1.85 -5.90
C ALA A 2 21.59 0.64 -5.72
N PRO A 3 21.46 -0.01 -4.55
CA PRO A 3 20.51 -1.12 -4.37
C PRO A 3 19.06 -0.72 -4.63
N VAL A 4 18.66 0.48 -4.21
CA VAL A 4 17.30 1.00 -4.41
C VAL A 4 17.04 1.27 -5.90
N ILE A 5 18.01 1.83 -6.62
CA ILE A 5 17.91 2.05 -8.07
C ILE A 5 17.74 0.72 -8.79
N VAL A 6 18.52 -0.30 -8.42
CA VAL A 6 18.39 -1.65 -9.01
C VAL A 6 17.01 -2.23 -8.71
N THR A 7 16.53 -2.16 -7.48
CA THR A 7 15.18 -2.63 -7.14
C THR A 7 14.10 -1.97 -8.02
N VAL A 8 14.13 -0.63 -8.13
CA VAL A 8 13.13 0.09 -8.93
C VAL A 8 13.26 -0.26 -10.42
N ALA A 9 14.47 -0.30 -10.97
CA ALA A 9 14.68 -0.64 -12.37
C ALA A 9 14.26 -2.08 -12.69
N THR A 10 14.61 -3.04 -11.84
CA THR A 10 14.22 -4.45 -11.99
C THR A 10 12.72 -4.64 -11.83
N MET A 11 12.03 -3.81 -11.04
CA MET A 11 10.57 -3.85 -10.94
C MET A 11 9.91 -3.50 -12.29
N PHE A 12 10.29 -2.37 -12.91
CA PHE A 12 9.75 -1.99 -14.21
C PHE A 12 10.14 -2.97 -15.32
N PHE A 13 11.38 -3.45 -15.30
CA PHE A 13 11.83 -4.49 -16.21
C PHE A 13 11.03 -5.79 -16.05
N GLY A 14 10.78 -6.21 -14.81
CA GLY A 14 9.95 -7.38 -14.49
C GLY A 14 8.52 -7.23 -15.03
N LEU A 15 7.91 -6.06 -14.83
CA LEU A 15 6.56 -5.78 -15.34
C LEU A 15 6.52 -5.81 -16.86
N TRP A 16 7.55 -5.27 -17.52
CA TRP A 16 7.67 -5.31 -18.97
C TRP A 16 7.84 -6.74 -19.51
N VAL A 17 8.71 -7.55 -18.90
CA VAL A 17 8.94 -8.94 -19.31
C VAL A 17 7.72 -9.82 -19.06
N THR A 18 7.16 -9.76 -17.86
CA THR A 18 5.99 -10.57 -17.49
C THR A 18 4.75 -10.13 -18.25
N GLY A 19 4.58 -8.83 -18.47
CA GLY A 19 3.49 -8.27 -19.26
C GLY A 19 3.60 -8.58 -20.74
N GLY A 20 4.82 -8.56 -21.29
CA GLY A 20 5.09 -8.95 -22.67
C GLY A 20 4.71 -10.41 -22.91
N ARG A 21 5.13 -11.30 -22.00
CA ARG A 21 4.74 -12.72 -22.01
C ARG A 21 3.24 -12.93 -21.86
N ALA A 22 2.55 -12.10 -21.07
CA ALA A 22 1.09 -12.19 -20.92
C ALA A 22 0.32 -11.78 -22.18
N LEU A 23 0.94 -10.98 -23.05
CA LEU A 23 0.37 -10.50 -24.32
C LEU A 23 0.88 -11.28 -25.54
N GLU A 24 1.81 -12.22 -25.36
CA GLU A 24 2.29 -13.10 -26.43
C GLU A 24 1.11 -13.88 -27.03
N GLY A 25 0.90 -13.72 -28.34
CA GLY A 25 -0.18 -14.38 -29.08
C GLY A 25 -1.54 -13.69 -29.02
N ILE A 26 -1.68 -12.59 -28.26
CA ILE A 26 -2.92 -11.78 -28.25
C ILE A 26 -2.75 -10.67 -29.29
N VAL A 27 -3.48 -10.74 -30.41
CA VAL A 27 -3.44 -9.67 -31.42
C VAL A 27 -4.40 -8.54 -31.01
N ARG A 28 -3.88 -7.31 -31.01
CA ARG A 28 -4.66 -6.13 -30.67
C ARG A 28 -5.78 -5.90 -31.72
N PRO A 29 -6.99 -5.47 -31.34
CA PRO A 29 -8.11 -5.29 -32.28
C PRO A 29 -7.84 -4.30 -33.42
N ASP A 30 -6.92 -3.37 -33.23
CA ASP A 30 -6.49 -2.35 -34.20
C ASP A 30 -5.27 -2.79 -35.04
N GLY A 31 -4.73 -4.00 -34.79
CA GLY A 31 -3.54 -4.52 -35.46
C GLY A 31 -2.22 -3.86 -35.07
N MET A 32 -2.24 -2.90 -34.13
CA MET A 32 -1.04 -2.17 -33.71
C MET A 32 -0.30 -2.92 -32.58
N PRO A 33 1.03 -2.79 -32.48
CA PRO A 33 1.76 -3.31 -31.34
C PRO A 33 1.31 -2.65 -30.03
N TYR A 34 1.34 -3.41 -28.93
CA TYR A 34 0.99 -2.90 -27.60
C TYR A 34 1.94 -1.80 -27.14
N GLY A 35 1.37 -0.77 -26.54
CA GLY A 35 2.16 0.31 -25.93
C GLY A 35 2.87 -0.14 -24.64
N LEU A 36 3.93 0.58 -24.24
CA LEU A 36 4.68 0.28 -23.02
C LEU A 36 3.80 0.23 -21.77
N LEU A 37 2.88 1.20 -21.63
CA LEU A 37 1.97 1.25 -20.48
C LEU A 37 1.02 0.05 -20.45
N GLU A 38 0.50 -0.36 -21.61
CA GLU A 38 -0.40 -1.52 -21.71
C GLU A 38 0.31 -2.82 -21.31
N ILE A 39 1.55 -3.00 -21.78
CA ILE A 39 2.40 -4.14 -21.42
C ILE A 39 2.62 -4.17 -19.90
N ILE A 40 3.04 -3.05 -19.32
CA ILE A 40 3.29 -2.94 -17.88
C ILE A 40 2.03 -3.22 -17.06
N MET A 41 0.86 -2.72 -17.49
CA MET A 41 -0.42 -2.95 -16.80
C MET A 41 -0.88 -4.41 -16.84
N LYS A 42 -0.39 -5.20 -17.80
CA LYS A 42 -0.63 -6.65 -17.88
C LYS A 42 0.45 -7.47 -17.17
N GLY A 43 1.51 -6.83 -16.69
CA GLY A 43 2.59 -7.48 -15.96
C GLY A 43 2.15 -8.12 -14.65
N SER A 44 2.84 -9.20 -14.28
CA SER A 44 2.66 -9.84 -12.97
C SER A 44 3.39 -9.03 -11.90
N GLY A 45 2.64 -8.30 -11.08
CA GLY A 45 3.20 -7.52 -9.98
C GLY A 45 3.98 -8.37 -8.98
N SER A 46 3.49 -9.56 -8.62
CA SER A 46 4.13 -10.44 -7.63
C SER A 46 5.50 -10.94 -8.08
N LEU A 47 5.62 -11.45 -9.32
CA LEU A 47 6.90 -11.90 -9.87
C LEU A 47 7.89 -10.75 -10.05
N SER A 48 7.38 -9.59 -10.50
CA SER A 48 8.21 -8.39 -10.71
C SER A 48 8.80 -7.87 -9.40
N VAL A 49 7.99 -7.81 -8.33
CA VAL A 49 8.45 -7.45 -6.98
C VAL A 49 9.46 -8.47 -6.46
N LEU A 50 9.24 -9.76 -6.67
CA LEU A 50 10.17 -10.81 -6.23
C LEU A 50 11.55 -10.63 -6.88
N TRP A 51 11.59 -10.42 -8.21
CA TRP A 51 12.85 -10.16 -8.92
C TRP A 51 13.51 -8.86 -8.45
N ALA A 52 12.73 -7.80 -8.26
CA ALA A 52 13.21 -6.50 -7.82
C ALA A 52 13.88 -6.53 -6.43
N VAL A 53 13.21 -7.16 -5.46
CA VAL A 53 13.75 -7.28 -4.10
C VAL A 53 14.98 -8.19 -4.09
N SER A 54 14.94 -9.32 -4.81
CA SER A 54 16.07 -10.24 -4.90
C SER A 54 17.31 -9.59 -5.53
N ALA A 55 17.13 -8.84 -6.62
CA ALA A 55 18.21 -8.10 -7.28
C ALA A 55 18.75 -6.96 -6.40
N GLY A 56 17.87 -6.25 -5.68
CA GLY A 56 18.25 -5.21 -4.72
C GLY A 56 19.10 -5.74 -3.58
N VAL A 57 18.66 -6.83 -2.94
CA VAL A 57 19.39 -7.50 -1.86
C VAL A 57 20.72 -8.03 -2.37
N ALA A 58 20.75 -8.69 -3.54
CA ALA A 58 21.99 -9.17 -4.15
C ALA A 58 22.98 -8.02 -4.41
N THR A 59 22.49 -6.89 -4.93
CA THR A 59 23.31 -5.69 -5.16
C THR A 59 23.86 -5.13 -3.85
N ALA A 60 23.04 -5.05 -2.80
CA ALA A 60 23.48 -4.61 -1.48
C ALA A 60 24.58 -5.50 -0.91
N ILE A 61 24.42 -6.83 -1.02
CA ILE A 61 25.43 -7.81 -0.61
C ILE A 61 26.73 -7.61 -1.39
N ILE A 62 26.66 -7.51 -2.71
CA ILE A 62 27.85 -7.33 -3.56
C ILE A 62 28.59 -6.05 -3.18
N LEU A 63 27.88 -4.93 -3.05
CA LEU A 63 28.51 -3.65 -2.69
C LEU A 63 29.13 -3.68 -1.30
N ALA A 64 28.44 -4.22 -0.31
CA ALA A 64 28.95 -4.37 1.06
C ALA A 64 30.24 -5.20 1.11
N ARG A 65 30.35 -6.23 0.25
CA ARG A 65 31.53 -7.10 0.14
C ARG A 65 32.68 -6.45 -0.64
N VAL A 66 32.39 -5.82 -1.78
CA VAL A 66 33.40 -5.16 -2.62
C VAL A 66 34.02 -3.96 -1.92
N GLN A 67 33.22 -3.20 -1.17
CA GLN A 67 33.71 -2.05 -0.40
C GLN A 67 34.40 -2.45 0.91
N GLY A 68 34.42 -3.74 1.25
CA GLY A 68 35.06 -4.25 2.47
C GLY A 68 34.43 -3.77 3.77
N ILE A 69 33.18 -3.28 3.72
CA ILE A 69 32.50 -2.69 4.89
C ILE A 69 32.10 -3.78 5.90
N PHE A 70 31.60 -4.91 5.39
CA PHE A 70 31.12 -6.02 6.22
C PHE A 70 31.74 -7.35 5.77
N THR A 71 31.98 -8.24 6.74
CA THR A 71 32.36 -9.64 6.47
C THR A 71 31.18 -10.43 5.90
N PHE A 72 31.43 -11.63 5.37
CA PHE A 72 30.37 -12.50 4.88
C PHE A 72 29.34 -12.82 5.96
N THR A 73 29.80 -13.16 7.17
CA THR A 73 28.94 -13.48 8.32
C THR A 73 28.08 -12.28 8.71
N GLN A 74 28.68 -11.09 8.84
CA GLN A 74 27.94 -9.86 9.16
C GLN A 74 26.89 -9.52 8.09
N THR A 75 27.24 -9.69 6.82
CA THR A 75 26.29 -9.45 5.71
C THR A 75 25.12 -10.43 5.78
N ALA A 76 25.38 -11.71 6.05
CA ALA A 76 24.33 -12.71 6.20
C ALA A 76 23.44 -12.45 7.42
N GLU A 77 24.01 -12.06 8.56
CA GLU A 77 23.28 -11.66 9.76
C GLU A 77 22.35 -10.47 9.48
N LEU A 78 22.84 -9.43 8.79
CA LEU A 78 22.03 -8.26 8.43
C LEU A 78 20.85 -8.62 7.54
N VAL A 79 21.03 -9.55 6.60
CA VAL A 79 19.93 -10.06 5.76
C VAL A 79 18.88 -10.78 6.62
N VAL A 80 19.31 -11.61 7.57
CA VAL A 80 18.39 -12.31 8.49
C VAL A 80 17.64 -11.34 9.41
N VAL A 81 18.33 -10.32 9.93
CA VAL A 81 17.68 -9.24 10.71
C VAL A 81 16.60 -8.57 9.86
N GLY A 82 16.91 -8.21 8.61
CA GLY A 82 15.92 -7.63 7.69
C GLY A 82 14.71 -8.54 7.46
N PHE A 83 14.92 -9.86 7.28
CA PHE A 83 13.81 -10.81 7.17
C PHE A 83 12.97 -10.88 8.45
N ARG A 84 13.60 -10.80 9.63
CA ARG A 84 12.90 -10.84 10.92
C ARG A 84 11.93 -9.66 11.09
N GLU A 85 12.34 -8.46 10.69
CA GLU A 85 11.48 -7.27 10.71
C GLU A 85 10.24 -7.44 9.82
N LEU A 86 10.34 -8.18 8.71
CA LEU A 86 9.23 -8.43 7.79
C LEU A 86 8.23 -9.49 8.29
N ILE A 87 8.59 -10.33 9.27
CA ILE A 87 7.70 -11.40 9.78
C ILE A 87 6.41 -10.81 10.36
N GLY A 88 6.50 -9.71 11.11
CA GLY A 88 5.34 -9.06 11.71
C GLY A 88 4.37 -8.55 10.65
N VAL A 89 4.89 -7.83 9.65
CA VAL A 89 4.09 -7.32 8.51
C VAL A 89 3.47 -8.48 7.73
N ALA A 90 4.23 -9.52 7.43
CA ALA A 90 3.73 -10.70 6.72
C ALA A 90 2.60 -11.40 7.48
N THR A 91 2.70 -11.47 8.81
CA THR A 91 1.67 -12.07 9.68
C THR A 91 0.39 -11.23 9.66
N ILE A 92 0.51 -9.90 9.79
CA ILE A 92 -0.64 -8.98 9.71
C ILE A 92 -1.35 -9.14 8.35
N LEU A 93 -0.59 -9.17 7.25
CA LEU A 93 -1.15 -9.35 5.91
C LEU A 93 -1.78 -10.73 5.72
N ALA A 94 -1.20 -11.80 6.26
CA ALA A 94 -1.79 -13.13 6.21
C ALA A 94 -3.13 -13.19 6.97
N LEU A 95 -3.17 -12.61 8.17
CA LEU A 95 -4.41 -12.51 8.96
C LEU A 95 -5.45 -11.62 8.29
N ALA A 96 -5.03 -10.53 7.63
CA ALA A 96 -5.90 -9.69 6.81
C ALA A 96 -6.66 -10.47 5.74
N LEU A 97 -5.92 -11.30 4.99
CA LEU A 97 -6.48 -12.12 3.93
C LEU A 97 -7.45 -13.15 4.51
N ALA A 98 -7.12 -13.75 5.66
CA ALA A 98 -7.99 -14.69 6.36
C ALA A 98 -9.28 -14.02 6.84
N ILE A 99 -9.20 -12.86 7.51
CA ILE A 99 -10.37 -12.05 7.90
C ILE A 99 -11.20 -11.70 6.68
N GLY A 100 -10.56 -11.33 5.56
CA GLY A 100 -11.29 -11.01 4.35
C GLY A 100 -12.04 -12.20 3.73
N GLN A 101 -11.52 -13.42 3.87
CA GLN A 101 -12.26 -14.63 3.51
C GLN A 101 -13.46 -14.85 4.44
N VAL A 102 -13.29 -14.64 5.75
CA VAL A 102 -14.38 -14.74 6.74
C VAL A 102 -15.47 -13.70 6.46
N CYS A 103 -15.12 -12.43 6.23
CA CYS A 103 -16.08 -11.37 5.89
C CYS A 103 -16.86 -11.68 4.60
N ARG A 104 -16.21 -12.29 3.59
CA ARG A 104 -16.88 -12.76 2.38
C ARG A 104 -17.83 -13.92 2.67
N ALA A 105 -17.40 -14.90 3.47
CA ALA A 105 -18.23 -16.06 3.83
C ALA A 105 -19.46 -15.68 4.67
N LEU A 106 -19.32 -14.69 5.56
CA LEU A 106 -20.40 -14.18 6.39
C LEU A 106 -21.32 -13.18 5.65
N GLY A 107 -20.96 -12.74 4.44
CA GLY A 107 -21.69 -11.68 3.76
C GLY A 107 -21.64 -10.33 4.48
N THR A 108 -20.55 -10.06 5.22
CA THR A 108 -20.41 -8.82 6.00
C THR A 108 -20.41 -7.58 5.12
N GLY A 109 -19.79 -7.66 3.94
CA GLY A 109 -19.84 -6.58 2.95
C GLY A 109 -21.30 -6.23 2.59
N PRO A 110 -22.10 -7.22 2.14
CA PRO A 110 -23.53 -7.02 1.89
C PRO A 110 -24.31 -6.43 3.04
N TRP A 111 -24.12 -6.99 4.23
CA TRP A 111 -24.80 -6.50 5.41
C TRP A 111 -24.46 -5.03 5.76
N VAL A 112 -23.18 -4.64 5.70
CA VAL A 112 -22.78 -3.25 5.93
C VAL A 112 -23.33 -2.34 4.84
N ALA A 113 -23.20 -2.73 3.57
CA ALA A 113 -23.68 -1.96 2.44
C ALA A 113 -25.20 -1.73 2.50
N ASP A 114 -25.99 -2.74 2.81
CA ASP A 114 -27.44 -2.60 3.00
C ASP A 114 -27.77 -1.63 4.14
N MET A 115 -27.00 -1.68 5.23
CA MET A 115 -27.19 -0.77 6.35
C MET A 115 -26.88 0.67 5.97
N VAL A 116 -25.81 0.94 5.21
CA VAL A 116 -25.41 2.32 4.86
C VAL A 116 -25.96 2.84 3.54
N SER A 117 -26.40 1.99 2.62
CA SER A 117 -26.92 2.37 1.29
C SER A 117 -28.07 3.40 1.31
N PRO A 118 -28.95 3.49 2.33
CA PRO A 118 -29.94 4.57 2.41
C PRO A 118 -29.31 5.95 2.57
N TRP A 119 -28.06 6.01 3.04
CA TRP A 119 -27.33 7.23 3.36
C TRP A 119 -26.09 7.45 2.48
N LEU A 120 -25.73 6.48 1.65
CA LEU A 120 -24.40 6.39 1.02
C LEU A 120 -24.53 5.96 -0.45
N ASN A 121 -24.06 6.81 -1.36
CA ASN A 121 -23.99 6.53 -2.79
C ASN A 121 -22.55 6.17 -3.21
N GLY A 122 -22.37 5.58 -4.39
CA GLY A 122 -21.04 5.20 -4.91
C GLY A 122 -20.02 6.35 -4.92
N VAL A 123 -20.48 7.58 -5.16
CA VAL A 123 -19.66 8.81 -5.13
C VAL A 123 -19.03 9.04 -3.75
N SER A 124 -19.81 8.83 -2.68
CA SER A 124 -19.38 9.06 -1.30
C SER A 124 -18.57 7.91 -0.69
N ALA A 125 -18.49 6.76 -1.36
CA ALA A 125 -17.80 5.57 -0.85
C ALA A 125 -16.30 5.82 -0.60
N ALA A 126 -15.57 6.31 -1.61
CA ALA A 126 -14.14 6.56 -1.51
C ALA A 126 -13.75 7.58 -0.41
N PRO A 127 -14.35 8.78 -0.32
CA PRO A 127 -14.00 9.74 0.73
C PRO A 127 -14.33 9.22 2.14
N LEU A 128 -15.44 8.50 2.33
CA LEU A 128 -15.79 7.93 3.63
C LEU A 128 -14.85 6.78 4.03
N ILE A 129 -14.47 5.94 3.08
CA ILE A 129 -13.47 4.89 3.31
C ILE A 129 -12.11 5.50 3.68
N PHE A 130 -11.70 6.59 3.01
CA PHE A 130 -10.47 7.32 3.34
C PHE A 130 -10.50 7.85 4.78
N VAL A 131 -11.56 8.57 5.17
CA VAL A 131 -11.71 9.13 6.52
C VAL A 131 -11.75 8.04 7.58
N THR A 132 -12.50 6.96 7.33
CA THR A 132 -12.63 5.84 8.28
C THR A 132 -11.30 5.11 8.44
N SER A 133 -10.60 4.83 7.32
CA SER A 133 -9.27 4.24 7.33
C SER A 133 -8.29 5.12 8.11
N GLY A 134 -8.30 6.44 7.87
CA GLY A 134 -7.48 7.40 8.61
C GLY A 134 -7.78 7.44 10.10
N PHE A 135 -9.06 7.40 10.49
CA PHE A 135 -9.42 7.35 11.90
C PHE A 135 -8.91 6.08 12.59
N ILE A 136 -9.07 4.92 11.96
CA ILE A 136 -8.57 3.64 12.48
C ILE A 136 -7.04 3.66 12.59
N ALA A 137 -6.34 4.15 11.55
CA ALA A 137 -4.89 4.24 11.56
C ALA A 137 -4.36 5.21 12.62
N PHE A 138 -5.02 6.34 12.81
CA PHE A 138 -4.68 7.29 13.88
C PHE A 138 -4.84 6.64 15.26
N ALA A 139 -5.96 5.94 15.48
CA ALA A 139 -6.27 5.30 16.76
C ALA A 139 -5.38 4.07 17.06
N THR A 140 -4.92 3.36 16.03
CA THR A 140 -4.10 2.14 16.18
C THR A 140 -2.60 2.41 16.02
N GLY A 141 -2.20 3.53 15.44
CA GLY A 141 -0.81 3.86 15.15
C GLY A 141 -0.15 2.97 14.09
N THR A 142 -0.93 2.39 13.18
CA THR A 142 -0.38 1.48 12.15
C THR A 142 -1.13 1.52 10.82
N SER A 143 -0.39 1.80 9.74
CA SER A 143 -0.88 1.69 8.36
C SER A 143 -1.22 0.25 7.99
N TRP A 144 -0.31 -0.71 8.29
CA TRP A 144 -0.46 -2.11 7.89
C TRP A 144 -1.64 -2.79 8.58
N GLY A 145 -1.83 -2.56 9.87
CA GLY A 145 -2.99 -3.08 10.60
C GLY A 145 -4.31 -2.49 10.08
N THR A 146 -4.31 -1.21 9.74
CA THR A 146 -5.49 -0.56 9.16
C THR A 146 -5.84 -1.12 7.79
N TRP A 147 -4.85 -1.25 6.90
CA TRP A 147 -5.07 -1.86 5.58
C TRP A 147 -5.57 -3.29 5.69
N ALA A 148 -5.06 -4.05 6.65
CA ALA A 148 -5.50 -5.41 6.91
C ALA A 148 -7.02 -5.51 7.20
N ILE A 149 -7.53 -4.55 7.95
CA ILE A 149 -8.97 -4.45 8.30
C ILE A 149 -9.77 -3.86 7.13
N MET A 150 -9.26 -2.79 6.53
CA MET A 150 -10.02 -1.97 5.57
C MET A 150 -10.07 -2.57 4.16
N PHE A 151 -9.07 -3.35 3.73
CA PHE A 151 -9.08 -3.96 2.39
C PHE A 151 -10.30 -4.87 2.16
N PRO A 152 -10.58 -5.85 3.02
CA PRO A 152 -11.74 -6.70 2.82
C PRO A 152 -13.08 -5.95 2.89
N ILE A 153 -13.21 -5.03 3.83
CA ILE A 153 -14.45 -4.28 4.07
C ILE A 153 -14.70 -3.30 2.92
N GLY A 154 -13.71 -2.48 2.60
CA GLY A 154 -13.82 -1.43 1.58
C GLY A 154 -14.00 -1.98 0.17
N ILE A 155 -13.30 -3.07 -0.20
CA ILE A 155 -13.51 -3.72 -1.51
C ILE A 155 -14.92 -4.32 -1.61
N ALA A 156 -15.40 -4.98 -0.55
CA ALA A 156 -16.75 -5.57 -0.57
C ALA A 156 -17.86 -4.52 -0.58
N LEU A 157 -17.65 -3.37 0.07
CA LEU A 157 -18.55 -2.23 0.01
C LEU A 157 -18.55 -1.58 -1.37
N ALA A 158 -17.38 -1.33 -1.95
CA ALA A 158 -17.25 -0.74 -3.27
C ALA A 158 -17.90 -1.59 -4.37
N GLY A 159 -17.74 -2.92 -4.30
CA GLY A 159 -18.36 -3.83 -5.26
C GLY A 159 -19.89 -3.78 -5.28
N GLN A 160 -20.53 -3.41 -4.17
CA GLN A 160 -21.98 -3.32 -4.08
C GLN A 160 -22.56 -1.95 -4.38
N LEU A 161 -21.82 -0.90 -4.00
CA LEU A 161 -22.18 0.48 -4.36
C LEU A 161 -21.81 0.81 -5.81
N GLU A 162 -21.36 -0.19 -6.59
CA GLU A 162 -20.82 -0.06 -7.95
C GLU A 162 -19.75 1.03 -8.05
N ALA A 163 -19.00 1.23 -6.97
CA ALA A 163 -17.96 2.24 -6.87
C ALA A 163 -16.65 1.75 -7.49
N SER A 164 -15.84 2.69 -7.99
CA SER A 164 -14.53 2.40 -8.55
C SER A 164 -13.62 1.69 -7.54
N ILE A 165 -13.28 0.42 -7.83
CA ILE A 165 -12.36 -0.39 -7.02
C ILE A 165 -10.97 0.26 -6.95
N PRO A 166 -10.35 0.74 -8.05
CA PRO A 166 -9.06 1.42 -7.97
C PRO A 166 -9.09 2.67 -7.07
N LEU A 167 -10.16 3.47 -7.15
CA LEU A 167 -10.33 4.66 -6.30
C LEU A 167 -10.45 4.27 -4.83
N THR A 168 -11.21 3.20 -4.55
CA THR A 168 -11.39 2.65 -3.20
C THR A 168 -10.07 2.13 -2.63
N VAL A 169 -9.28 1.39 -3.41
CA VAL A 169 -7.94 0.95 -3.00
C VAL A 169 -7.05 2.14 -2.68
N GLY A 170 -7.10 3.19 -3.51
CA GLY A 170 -6.41 4.44 -3.25
C GLY A 170 -6.85 5.08 -1.93
N ALA A 171 -8.15 5.15 -1.65
CA ALA A 171 -8.71 5.70 -0.43
C ALA A 171 -8.30 4.91 0.83
N ILE A 172 -8.32 3.57 0.76
CA ILE A 172 -7.87 2.71 1.86
C ILE A 172 -6.41 2.96 2.19
N LEU A 173 -5.55 2.94 1.16
CA LEU A 173 -4.12 3.13 1.30
C LEU A 173 -3.80 4.53 1.83
N GLY A 174 -4.35 5.56 1.18
CA GLY A 174 -4.16 6.96 1.55
C GLY A 174 -4.64 7.26 2.97
N GLY A 175 -5.81 6.73 3.35
CA GLY A 175 -6.35 6.91 4.70
C GLY A 175 -5.45 6.29 5.75
N GLY A 176 -4.98 5.06 5.51
CA GLY A 176 -4.08 4.37 6.44
C GLY A 176 -2.77 5.15 6.68
N ILE A 177 -2.17 5.70 5.63
CA ILE A 177 -0.96 6.54 5.74
C ILE A 177 -1.27 7.84 6.48
N PHE A 178 -2.35 8.52 6.11
CA PHE A 178 -2.75 9.79 6.70
C PHE A 178 -2.91 9.67 8.22
N GLY A 179 -3.63 8.64 8.70
CA GLY A 179 -3.87 8.46 10.13
C GLY A 179 -2.62 8.03 10.91
N ASP A 180 -1.84 7.11 10.35
CA ASP A 180 -0.61 6.60 10.98
C ASP A 180 0.42 7.74 11.18
N HIS A 181 0.59 8.59 10.16
CA HIS A 181 1.54 9.70 10.17
C HIS A 181 1.29 10.74 11.27
N CYS A 182 0.03 10.94 11.68
CA CYS A 182 -0.30 11.89 12.74
C CYS A 182 -0.60 11.22 14.10
N SER A 183 -0.50 9.90 14.19
CA SER A 183 -0.77 9.16 15.43
C SER A 183 0.34 9.36 16.48
N PRO A 184 0.00 9.73 17.73
CA PRO A 184 0.96 9.79 18.84
C PRO A 184 1.50 8.43 19.30
N ILE A 185 0.97 7.33 18.79
CA ILE A 185 1.39 5.97 19.19
C ILE A 185 2.02 5.20 18.04
N SER A 186 2.20 5.83 16.88
CA SER A 186 2.83 5.19 15.73
C SER A 186 4.34 5.08 15.89
N ASP A 187 4.88 3.91 15.57
CA ASP A 187 6.33 3.65 15.52
C ASP A 187 7.04 4.64 14.58
N THR A 188 6.40 5.00 13.46
CA THR A 188 6.99 5.94 12.49
C THR A 188 7.07 7.35 13.07
N THR A 189 6.05 7.78 13.81
CA THR A 189 6.02 9.08 14.49
C THR A 189 7.04 9.12 15.64
N VAL A 190 7.12 8.04 16.42
CA VAL A 190 8.09 7.91 17.53
C VAL A 190 9.52 7.98 16.98
N ILE A 191 9.85 7.17 15.97
CA ILE A 191 11.18 7.18 15.33
C ILE A 191 11.48 8.54 14.69
N SER A 192 10.50 9.19 14.06
CA SER A 192 10.67 10.52 13.47
C SER A 192 11.03 11.56 14.52
N SER A 193 10.29 11.63 15.63
CA SER A 193 10.58 12.55 16.73
C SER A 193 11.95 12.30 17.39
N MET A 194 12.30 11.03 17.62
CA MET A 194 13.62 10.66 18.16
C MET A 194 14.76 11.05 17.21
N SER A 195 14.59 10.80 15.91
CA SER A 195 15.61 11.13 14.90
C SER A 195 15.81 12.63 14.73
N ALA A 196 14.76 13.43 14.95
CA ALA A 196 14.79 14.89 14.91
C ALA A 196 15.28 15.51 16.24
N GLY A 197 15.40 14.73 17.32
CA GLY A 197 15.85 15.22 18.62
C GLY A 197 14.87 16.18 19.30
N VAL A 198 13.58 16.08 18.97
CA VAL A 198 12.51 16.94 19.51
C VAL A 198 11.60 16.14 20.44
N ASP A 199 10.84 16.84 21.28
CA ASP A 199 9.82 16.20 22.10
C ASP A 199 8.76 15.52 21.21
N HIS A 200 8.34 14.32 21.63
CA HIS A 200 7.44 13.49 20.86
C HIS A 200 6.06 14.13 20.67
N ILE A 201 5.50 14.71 21.74
CA ILE A 201 4.17 15.33 21.67
C ILE A 201 4.24 16.64 20.90
N GLU A 202 5.31 17.42 21.05
CA GLU A 202 5.51 18.62 20.23
C GLU A 202 5.61 18.29 18.73
N HIS A 203 6.30 17.21 18.37
CA HIS A 203 6.34 16.70 16.99
C HIS A 203 4.92 16.37 16.49
N VAL A 204 4.14 15.59 17.24
CA VAL A 204 2.77 15.21 16.83
C VAL A 204 1.88 16.44 16.65
N VAL A 205 1.85 17.33 17.65
CA VAL A 205 1.01 18.53 17.65
C VAL A 205 1.33 19.46 16.49
N THR A 206 2.61 19.55 16.11
CA THR A 206 3.00 20.36 14.95
C THR A 206 2.65 19.70 13.62
N GLN A 207 2.63 18.36 13.52
CA GLN A 207 2.27 17.65 12.29
C GLN A 207 0.76 17.62 12.02
N VAL A 208 -0.08 17.49 13.06
CA VAL A 208 -1.54 17.31 12.92
C VAL A 208 -2.20 18.40 12.05
N PRO A 209 -1.93 19.70 12.20
CA PRO A 209 -2.53 20.74 11.35
C PRO A 209 -2.23 20.54 9.85
N TYR A 210 -0.99 20.21 9.49
CA TYR A 210 -0.61 19.96 8.10
C TYR A 210 -1.25 18.68 7.56
N ALA A 211 -1.27 17.62 8.38
CA ALA A 211 -1.92 16.37 8.03
C ALA A 211 -3.43 16.59 7.78
N LEU A 212 -4.11 17.38 8.62
CA LEU A 212 -5.53 17.69 8.46
C LEU A 212 -5.82 18.48 7.18
N VAL A 213 -4.96 19.44 6.81
CA VAL A 213 -5.09 20.14 5.52
C VAL A 213 -4.94 19.16 4.36
N GLY A 214 -3.92 18.30 4.40
CA GLY A 214 -3.73 17.26 3.38
C GLY A 214 -4.90 16.27 3.31
N GLY A 215 -5.40 15.84 4.46
CA GLY A 215 -6.55 14.95 4.58
C GLY A 215 -7.85 15.59 4.06
N ALA A 216 -8.08 16.87 4.33
CA ALA A 216 -9.23 17.61 3.80
C ALA A 216 -9.16 17.73 2.27
N VAL A 217 -8.00 18.08 1.72
CA VAL A 217 -7.78 18.15 0.27
C VAL A 217 -7.94 16.76 -0.36
N ALA A 218 -7.36 15.72 0.22
CA ALA A 218 -7.49 14.35 -0.28
C ALA A 218 -8.96 13.90 -0.26
N THR A 219 -9.70 14.17 0.81
CA THR A 219 -11.13 13.84 0.92
C THR A 219 -11.93 14.54 -0.19
N ALA A 220 -11.69 15.83 -0.42
CA ALA A 220 -12.33 16.58 -1.50
C ALA A 220 -11.98 16.01 -2.88
N LEU A 221 -10.74 15.60 -3.11
CA LEU A 221 -10.30 14.98 -4.36
C LEU A 221 -10.90 13.59 -4.56
N TYR A 222 -11.02 12.76 -3.51
CA TYR A 222 -11.72 11.47 -3.60
C TYR A 222 -13.19 11.65 -3.93
N PHE A 223 -13.86 12.65 -3.33
CA PHE A 223 -15.24 12.98 -3.66
C PHE A 223 -15.37 13.45 -5.11
N ALA A 224 -14.50 14.37 -5.57
CA ALA A 224 -14.50 14.85 -6.95
C ALA A 224 -14.21 13.73 -7.96
N ALA A 225 -13.28 12.83 -7.65
CA ALA A 225 -12.98 11.67 -8.49
C ALA A 225 -14.15 10.68 -8.52
N GLY A 226 -14.87 10.51 -7.40
CA GLY A 226 -16.08 9.69 -7.34
C GLY A 226 -17.26 10.26 -8.15
N LEU A 227 -17.26 11.56 -8.48
CA LEU A 227 -18.25 12.13 -9.40
C LEU A 227 -17.94 11.82 -10.87
N LEU A 228 -16.69 11.48 -11.19
CA LEU A 228 -16.20 11.28 -12.55
C LEU A 228 -16.12 9.79 -12.95
N LEU A 229 -16.10 8.89 -11.97
CA LEU A 229 -15.87 7.45 -12.11
C LEU A 229 -17.05 6.65 -11.57
#